data_AF-A0A521EME7-F1
#
_entry.id   AF-A0A521EME7-F1
#
_cell.length_a   1.000
_cell.length_b   1.000
_cell.length_c   1.000
_cell.angle_alpha   90.00
_cell.angle_beta   90.00
_cell.angle_gamma   90.00
#
_symmetry.space_group_name_H-M   'P 1'
#
loop_
_entity.id
_entity.type
_entity.pdbx_description
1 polymer ?
#
loop_
_entity_poly.entity_id
_entity_poly.type
_entity_poly.pdbx_seq_one_letter_code
_entity_poly.pdbx_strand_id
1 'polypeptide(L)'
;MSFFQSSLKRHFKRFLEHPLCPYCRPCYRVIRNAPTLPEAATDIEKDVTLLARQISKWVVRYKNQFYLPERPSHPLSQAEAKRICLGRMRSNYPTMEFTPGHVRAVFQRAFEEIHDDPSQNVRIWNGTTKCRPDIKEPIIPEGDTVALNAWNEPAYRDLAVADADTTMFDRFLERIFGHEADRRVVKDWVSWGLQNEAEKLAWALFFYSRYKGTGKCTLCTLITKLFGEENSITQNSVAKLTGKFNKPILDSKLVVSEELQLKPDSGRWWTGERFGWL
;
A
#
# COMPACT_ATOMS: atom_id res chain seq x y z
N MET A 1 -14.32 3.33 -30.53
CA MET A 1 -13.31 4.26 -30.00
C MET A 1 -13.84 5.72 -30.02
N SER A 2 -14.99 6.00 -29.37
CA SER A 2 -15.57 7.36 -29.33
C SER A 2 -16.59 7.62 -28.21
N PHE A 3 -16.68 6.77 -27.17
CA PHE A 3 -17.66 6.94 -26.08
C PHE A 3 -17.04 7.15 -24.69
N PHE A 4 -15.71 7.13 -24.57
CA PHE A 4 -15.01 7.17 -23.27
C PHE A 4 -14.42 8.54 -22.88
N GLN A 5 -14.58 9.58 -23.72
CA GLN A 5 -13.96 10.90 -23.49
C GLN A 5 -14.95 12.02 -23.07
N SER A 6 -16.25 11.76 -22.98
CA SER A 6 -17.27 12.82 -22.80
C SER A 6 -17.88 12.95 -21.39
N SER A 7 -17.48 12.09 -20.43
CA SER A 7 -18.08 12.08 -19.08
C SER A 7 -17.18 12.61 -17.95
N LEU A 8 -15.89 12.85 -18.17
CA LEU A 8 -14.97 13.33 -17.12
C LEU A 8 -14.63 14.84 -17.15
N LYS A 9 -15.13 15.59 -18.14
CA LYS A 9 -14.88 17.05 -18.26
C LYS A 9 -16.00 17.95 -17.72
N ARG A 10 -17.04 17.38 -17.10
CA ARG A 10 -18.25 18.14 -16.69
C ARG A 10 -18.40 18.45 -15.20
N HIS A 11 -17.45 18.09 -14.34
CA HIS A 11 -17.53 18.34 -12.89
C HIS A 11 -16.40 19.21 -12.28
N PHE A 12 -15.44 19.71 -13.09
CA PHE A 12 -14.28 20.45 -12.57
C PHE A 12 -14.21 21.93 -12.98
N LYS A 13 -15.32 22.50 -13.49
CA LYS A 13 -15.36 23.90 -13.97
C LYS A 13 -16.57 24.66 -13.43
N ARG A 14 -16.72 24.72 -12.10
CA ARG A 14 -17.80 25.52 -11.47
C ARG A 14 -17.49 26.10 -10.08
N PHE A 15 -16.22 26.28 -9.72
CA PHE A 15 -15.85 26.75 -8.38
C PHE A 15 -14.88 27.96 -8.34
N LEU A 16 -14.60 28.60 -9.48
CA LEU A 16 -13.58 29.67 -9.53
C LEU A 16 -13.99 30.93 -10.30
N GLU A 17 -15.27 31.33 -10.28
CA GLU A 17 -15.69 32.61 -10.89
C GLU A 17 -16.74 33.35 -10.02
N HIS A 18 -16.24 34.32 -9.23
CA HIS A 18 -16.87 35.59 -8.75
C HIS A 18 -17.96 35.60 -7.64
N PRO A 19 -18.28 36.77 -7.00
CA PRO A 19 -17.41 37.80 -6.41
C PRO A 19 -17.91 38.34 -5.02
N LEU A 20 -17.05 39.09 -4.31
CA LEU A 20 -17.35 40.20 -3.38
C LEU A 20 -18.43 40.02 -2.28
N CYS A 21 -17.99 39.82 -1.04
CA CYS A 21 -18.83 40.00 0.16
C CYS A 21 -18.83 41.48 0.62
N PRO A 22 -19.98 42.10 1.00
CA PRO A 22 -20.15 43.55 1.09
C PRO A 22 -20.02 44.16 2.50
N TYR A 23 -19.47 43.46 3.49
CA TYR A 23 -19.40 43.97 4.87
C TYR A 23 -18.03 44.58 5.20
N CYS A 24 -17.77 45.76 4.65
CA CYS A 24 -16.90 46.74 5.30
C CYS A 24 -17.78 47.72 6.11
N ARG A 25 -17.43 48.01 7.38
CA ARG A 25 -17.31 49.37 7.97
C ARG A 25 -16.78 49.34 9.43
N PRO A 26 -16.28 50.47 9.99
CA PRO A 26 -14.98 50.56 10.67
C PRO A 26 -15.03 51.14 12.11
N CYS A 27 -13.85 51.50 12.65
CA CYS A 27 -13.52 52.07 13.98
C CYS A 27 -13.36 51.01 15.08
N TYR A 28 -12.31 51.00 15.92
CA TYR A 28 -11.55 52.10 16.52
C TYR A 28 -10.16 51.63 17.00
N ARG A 29 -9.27 52.60 17.12
CA ARG A 29 -7.90 52.54 17.61
C ARG A 29 -7.87 52.28 19.13
N VAL A 30 -7.25 51.19 19.57
CA VAL A 30 -6.67 51.09 20.93
C VAL A 30 -5.23 50.62 20.76
N ILE A 31 -4.30 51.54 20.96
CA ILE A 31 -2.89 51.21 21.22
C ILE A 31 -2.80 50.93 22.70
N ARG A 32 -2.41 49.70 23.09
CA ARG A 32 -1.50 49.41 24.22
C ARG A 32 -1.22 47.90 24.33
N ASN A 33 0.07 47.62 24.52
CA ASN A 33 0.75 46.35 24.83
C ASN A 33 1.25 45.57 23.62
N ALA A 34 2.54 45.79 23.34
CA ALA A 34 3.36 44.93 22.50
C ALA A 34 3.50 43.54 23.18
N PRO A 35 3.21 42.43 22.48
CA PRO A 35 3.84 41.16 22.77
C PRO A 35 5.22 41.18 22.10
N THR A 36 6.25 41.11 22.93
CA THR A 36 7.59 40.70 22.52
C THR A 36 7.53 39.34 21.78
N LEU A 37 8.22 39.27 20.64
CA LEU A 37 8.40 38.13 19.69
C LEU A 37 8.11 36.71 20.21
N PRO A 38 7.55 35.84 19.34
CA PRO A 38 8.33 34.66 18.96
C PRO A 38 8.08 34.21 17.51
N GLU A 39 8.66 34.87 16.51
CA GLU A 39 8.65 34.33 15.13
C GLU A 39 9.56 33.08 15.00
N ALA A 40 10.60 32.95 15.84
CA ALA A 40 11.51 31.80 15.82
C ALA A 40 10.98 30.56 16.58
N ALA A 41 10.22 30.75 17.67
CA ALA A 41 9.67 29.60 18.42
C ALA A 41 8.54 28.90 17.65
N THR A 42 7.83 29.64 16.79
CA THR A 42 6.82 29.07 15.89
C THR A 42 7.40 28.20 14.79
N ASP A 43 8.69 28.30 14.47
CA ASP A 43 9.33 27.48 13.43
C ASP A 43 9.81 26.14 14.00
N ILE A 44 10.48 26.17 15.15
CA ILE A 44 10.92 24.96 15.86
C ILE A 44 9.73 24.06 16.23
N GLU A 45 8.63 24.62 16.73
CA GLU A 45 7.45 23.84 17.10
C GLU A 45 6.79 23.16 15.88
N LYS A 46 6.82 23.83 14.72
CA LYS A 46 6.34 23.26 13.45
C LYS A 46 7.25 22.14 12.96
N ASP A 47 8.56 22.32 13.07
CA ASP A 47 9.54 21.29 12.72
C ASP A 47 9.38 20.05 13.61
N VAL A 48 9.24 20.26 14.93
CA VAL A 48 8.99 19.16 15.88
C VAL A 48 7.71 18.42 15.52
N THR A 49 6.63 19.14 15.22
CA THR A 49 5.35 18.57 14.80
C THR A 49 5.48 17.79 13.49
N LEU A 50 6.16 18.36 12.49
CA LEU A 50 6.40 17.71 11.20
C LEU A 50 7.19 16.42 11.37
N LEU A 51 8.31 16.46 12.09
CA LEU A 51 9.20 15.32 12.30
C LEU A 51 8.53 14.23 13.15
N ALA A 52 7.80 14.61 14.21
CA ALA A 52 7.03 13.65 15.01
C ALA A 52 5.98 12.92 14.14
N ARG A 53 5.30 13.65 13.25
CA ARG A 53 4.40 13.05 12.25
C ARG A 53 5.08 12.07 11.32
N GLN A 54 6.31 12.36 10.90
CA GLN A 54 7.05 11.45 10.03
C GLN A 54 7.53 10.21 10.77
N ILE A 55 7.98 10.36 12.02
CA ILE A 55 8.37 9.22 12.86
C ILE A 55 7.19 8.27 13.08
N SER A 56 5.98 8.80 13.30
CA SER A 56 4.77 7.98 13.46
C SER A 56 4.47 7.06 12.26
N LYS A 57 5.00 7.42 11.07
CA LYS A 57 4.86 6.65 9.83
C LYS A 57 5.94 5.58 9.66
N TRP A 58 7.07 5.71 10.36
CA TRP A 58 8.23 4.83 10.20
C TRP A 58 8.32 3.71 11.24
N VAL A 59 7.71 3.91 12.40
CA VAL A 59 7.83 2.99 13.53
C VAL A 59 6.46 2.77 14.16
N VAL A 60 6.21 1.53 14.58
CA VAL A 60 5.06 1.14 15.40
C VAL A 60 5.50 0.49 16.70
N ARG A 61 4.63 0.51 17.70
CA ARG A 61 4.85 -0.12 19.01
C ARG A 61 3.97 -1.35 19.17
N TYR A 62 4.54 -2.47 19.62
CA TYR A 62 3.79 -3.67 19.98
C TYR A 62 4.46 -4.36 21.17
N LYS A 63 3.68 -4.75 22.19
CA LYS A 63 4.18 -5.43 23.42
C LYS A 63 5.45 -4.80 24.02
N ASN A 64 5.46 -3.47 24.13
CA ASN A 64 6.59 -2.69 24.65
C ASN A 64 7.89 -2.71 23.82
N GLN A 65 7.84 -3.28 22.62
CA GLN A 65 8.92 -3.25 21.63
C GLN A 65 8.51 -2.38 20.44
N PHE A 66 9.50 -1.98 19.65
CA PHE A 66 9.30 -1.17 18.45
C PHE A 66 9.57 -2.00 17.20
N TYR A 67 8.85 -1.71 16.13
CA TYR A 67 8.97 -2.43 14.87
C TYR A 67 8.96 -1.44 13.72
N LEU A 68 9.73 -1.79 12.68
CA LEU A 68 9.65 -1.14 11.39
C LEU A 68 8.57 -1.83 10.56
N PRO A 69 7.65 -1.09 9.92
CA PRO A 69 6.67 -1.69 9.01
C PRO A 69 7.30 -2.55 7.92
N GLU A 70 8.50 -2.19 7.44
CA GLU A 70 9.19 -2.94 6.39
C GLU A 70 9.82 -4.25 6.92
N ARG A 71 9.92 -4.42 8.24
CA ARG A 71 10.56 -5.58 8.89
C ARG A 71 9.82 -5.98 10.19
N PRO A 72 8.56 -6.42 10.11
CA PRO A 72 7.72 -6.67 11.28
C PRO A 72 8.19 -7.84 12.16
N SER A 73 9.06 -8.71 11.64
CA SER A 73 9.59 -9.87 12.38
C SER A 73 10.77 -9.54 13.30
N HIS A 74 11.35 -8.34 13.21
CA HIS A 74 12.55 -7.96 13.94
C HIS A 74 12.24 -6.88 14.97
N PRO A 75 12.05 -7.24 16.26
CA PRO A 75 11.82 -6.26 17.30
C PRO A 75 13.06 -5.38 17.51
N LEU A 76 12.81 -4.12 17.82
CA LEU A 76 13.81 -3.11 18.14
C LEU A 76 13.60 -2.60 19.57
N SER A 77 14.71 -2.29 20.23
CA SER A 77 14.69 -1.45 21.42
C SER A 77 14.35 0.01 21.04
N GLN A 78 13.92 0.80 22.03
CA GLN A 78 13.65 2.22 21.82
C GLN A 78 14.90 2.99 21.35
N ALA A 79 16.08 2.61 21.86
CA ALA A 79 17.35 3.23 21.48
C ALA A 79 17.70 2.97 20.00
N GLU A 80 17.50 1.75 19.52
CA GLU A 80 17.68 1.39 18.10
C GLU A 80 16.67 2.11 17.21
N ALA A 81 15.40 2.12 17.61
CA ALA A 81 14.34 2.83 16.88
C ALA A 81 14.66 4.33 16.76
N LYS A 82 15.06 4.99 17.86
CA LYS A 82 15.49 6.40 17.86
C LYS A 82 16.70 6.62 16.94
N ARG A 83 17.70 5.72 16.96
CA ARG A 83 18.89 5.82 16.07
C ARG A 83 18.52 5.71 14.59
N ILE A 84 17.63 4.78 14.24
CA ILE A 84 17.14 4.61 12.86
C ILE A 84 16.34 5.84 12.42
N CYS A 85 15.44 6.34 13.28
CA CYS A 85 14.67 7.55 13.01
C CYS A 85 15.59 8.76 12.78
N LEU A 86 16.64 8.93 13.59
CA LEU A 86 17.61 10.00 13.40
C LEU A 86 18.32 9.91 12.05
N GLY A 87 18.69 8.70 11.62
CA GLY A 87 19.24 8.46 10.29
C GLY A 87 18.26 8.86 9.17
N ARG A 88 16.99 8.42 9.28
CA ARG A 88 15.93 8.77 8.30
C ARG A 88 15.65 10.27 8.27
N MET A 89 15.60 10.94 9.42
CA MET A 89 15.40 12.40 9.49
C MET A 89 16.50 13.15 8.75
N ARG A 90 17.77 12.83 9.01
CA ARG A 90 18.91 13.47 8.35
C ARG A 90 18.95 13.21 6.84
N SER A 91 18.55 12.02 6.42
CA SER A 91 18.50 11.66 5.00
C SER A 91 17.36 12.36 4.25
N ASN A 92 16.19 12.47 4.88
CA ASN A 92 14.99 13.01 4.24
C ASN A 92 14.90 14.54 4.33
N TYR A 93 15.56 15.14 5.31
CA TYR A 93 15.57 16.58 5.55
C TYR A 93 17.01 17.12 5.69
N PRO A 94 17.84 17.03 4.63
CA PRO A 94 19.26 17.40 4.70
C PRO A 94 19.49 18.89 4.97
N THR A 95 18.51 19.75 4.68
CA THR A 95 18.58 21.21 4.86
C THR A 95 18.17 21.67 6.27
N MET A 96 17.65 20.78 7.11
CA MET A 96 17.19 21.12 8.46
C MET A 96 18.32 20.95 9.49
N GLU A 97 18.42 21.88 10.44
CA GLU A 97 19.41 21.78 11.52
C GLU A 97 18.93 20.88 12.67
N PHE A 98 19.70 19.82 12.93
CA PHE A 98 19.42 18.86 14.01
C PHE A 98 20.30 19.11 15.23
N THR A 99 19.96 20.12 16.02
CA THR A 99 20.60 20.34 17.33
C THR A 99 20.18 19.24 18.33
N PRO A 100 21.01 18.92 19.36
CA PRO A 100 20.64 17.92 20.36
C PRO A 100 19.32 18.22 21.09
N GLY A 101 19.03 19.50 21.35
CA GLY A 101 17.77 19.93 21.95
C GLY A 101 16.56 19.70 21.03
N HIS A 102 16.71 20.01 19.74
CA HIS A 102 15.68 19.78 18.73
C HIS A 102 15.35 18.29 18.60
N VAL A 103 16.37 17.45 18.47
CA VAL A 103 16.21 15.98 18.38
C VAL A 103 15.54 15.41 19.63
N ARG A 104 15.89 15.91 20.82
CA ARG A 104 15.26 15.51 22.07
C ARG A 104 13.77 15.86 22.09
N ALA A 105 13.40 17.07 21.70
CA ALA A 105 12.00 17.50 21.64
C ALA A 105 11.17 16.63 20.69
N VAL A 106 11.68 16.33 19.50
CA VAL A 106 11.05 15.44 18.52
C VAL A 106 10.80 14.05 19.12
N PHE A 107 11.81 13.45 19.75
CA PHE A 107 11.67 12.09 20.30
C PHE A 107 10.79 12.04 21.55
N GLN A 108 10.81 13.09 22.38
CA GLN A 108 9.91 13.19 23.52
C GLN A 108 8.46 13.19 23.03
N ARG A 109 8.14 14.02 22.03
CA ARG A 109 6.80 14.06 21.43
C ARG A 109 6.39 12.75 20.76
N ALA A 110 7.29 12.16 19.98
CA ALA A 110 6.97 10.98 19.19
C ALA A 110 6.87 9.68 20.00
N PHE A 111 7.65 9.50 21.08
CA PHE A 111 7.74 8.23 21.80
C PHE A 111 7.19 8.25 23.24
N GLU A 112 7.13 9.41 23.89
CA GLU A 112 6.94 9.51 25.34
C GLU A 112 5.65 10.27 25.70
N GLU A 113 5.32 11.33 24.98
CA GLU A 113 4.14 12.16 25.28
C GLU A 113 2.83 11.54 24.79
N ILE A 114 1.80 11.58 25.65
CA ILE A 114 0.43 11.34 25.24
C ILE A 114 -0.08 12.66 24.65
N HIS A 115 -0.38 12.66 23.36
CA HIS A 115 -0.85 13.83 22.63
C HIS A 115 -2.25 13.59 22.08
N ASP A 116 -3.07 14.64 22.01
CA ASP A 116 -4.42 14.58 21.44
C ASP A 116 -4.45 14.25 19.93
N ASP A 117 -3.29 14.30 19.26
CA ASP A 117 -3.13 14.02 17.83
C ASP A 117 -2.37 12.69 17.66
N PRO A 118 -3.07 11.58 17.33
CA PRO A 118 -2.45 10.27 17.15
C PRO A 118 -1.46 10.20 15.99
N SER A 119 -1.40 11.22 15.13
CA SER A 119 -0.38 11.31 14.08
C SER A 119 0.98 11.78 14.61
N GLN A 120 1.06 12.33 15.82
CA GLN A 120 2.31 12.84 16.39
C GLN A 120 3.00 11.87 17.34
N ASN A 121 2.39 10.71 17.61
CA ASN A 121 2.96 9.66 18.45
C ASN A 121 3.09 8.35 17.66
N VAL A 122 4.11 7.56 17.99
CA VAL A 122 4.29 6.19 17.54
C VAL A 122 3.04 5.36 17.88
N ARG A 123 2.37 4.88 16.84
CA ARG A 123 1.09 4.19 16.99
C ARG A 123 1.25 2.75 17.50
N ILE A 124 0.20 2.27 18.17
CA ILE A 124 0.14 0.90 18.69
C ILE A 124 -0.28 -0.04 17.56
N TRP A 125 0.60 -0.97 17.19
CA TRP A 125 0.31 -2.02 16.22
C TRP A 125 -0.47 -3.15 16.88
N ASN A 126 -1.53 -3.63 16.22
CA ASN A 126 -2.38 -4.71 16.71
C ASN A 126 -1.84 -6.13 16.40
N GLY A 127 -0.65 -6.23 15.78
CA GLY A 127 -0.05 -7.50 15.38
C GLY A 127 -0.57 -8.06 14.06
N THR A 128 -1.48 -7.34 13.38
CA THR A 128 -2.03 -7.77 12.08
C THR A 128 -1.37 -7.06 10.92
N THR A 129 -1.39 -7.73 9.77
CA THR A 129 -0.88 -7.22 8.50
C THR A 129 -1.99 -7.39 7.49
N LYS A 130 -2.12 -6.47 6.54
CA LYS A 130 -3.12 -6.50 5.47
C LYS A 130 -2.50 -6.07 4.16
N CYS A 131 -2.83 -6.75 3.07
CA CYS A 131 -2.47 -6.30 1.74
C CYS A 131 -3.49 -5.26 1.26
N ARG A 132 -3.12 -3.97 1.23
CA ARG A 132 -4.00 -2.88 0.80
C ARG A 132 -3.33 -2.00 -0.25
N PRO A 133 -3.50 -2.31 -1.55
CA PRO A 133 -2.91 -1.53 -2.64
C PRO A 133 -3.47 -0.11 -2.79
N ASP A 134 -4.67 0.13 -2.27
CA ASP A 134 -5.33 1.44 -2.24
C ASP A 134 -4.69 2.42 -1.23
N ILE A 135 -3.92 1.91 -0.28
CA ILE A 135 -3.24 2.69 0.75
C ILE A 135 -1.74 2.66 0.45
N LYS A 136 -1.13 3.81 0.18
CA LYS A 136 0.31 3.89 -0.09
C LYS A 136 1.15 3.86 1.19
N GLU A 137 0.54 4.24 2.30
CA GLU A 137 1.20 4.25 3.59
C GLU A 137 1.46 2.82 4.11
N PRO A 138 2.61 2.60 4.77
CA PRO A 138 2.94 1.29 5.35
C PRO A 138 2.13 0.98 6.62
N ILE A 139 1.40 1.97 7.17
CA ILE A 139 0.64 1.86 8.41
C ILE A 139 -0.82 2.19 8.11
N ILE A 140 -1.71 1.25 8.43
CA ILE A 140 -3.14 1.33 8.16
C ILE A 140 -3.87 1.62 9.48
N PRO A 141 -4.59 2.75 9.61
CA PRO A 141 -5.39 3.04 10.80
C PRO A 141 -6.55 2.05 10.99
N GLU A 142 -6.70 1.51 12.20
CA GLU A 142 -7.79 0.60 12.60
C GLU A 142 -8.31 0.94 13.99
N GLY A 143 -9.31 1.83 14.03
CA GLY A 143 -9.79 2.39 15.29
C GLY A 143 -8.66 3.10 16.04
N ASP A 144 -8.42 2.69 17.28
CA ASP A 144 -7.36 3.24 18.13
C ASP A 144 -5.98 2.58 17.93
N THR A 145 -5.91 1.55 17.07
CA THR A 145 -4.68 0.82 16.75
C THR A 145 -4.34 0.94 15.27
N VAL A 146 -3.24 0.33 14.86
CA VAL A 146 -2.88 0.23 13.44
C VAL A 146 -2.60 -1.21 13.04
N ALA A 147 -2.84 -1.53 11.77
CA ALA A 147 -2.32 -2.69 11.07
C ALA A 147 -1.14 -2.27 10.17
N LEU A 148 -0.32 -3.22 9.76
CA LEU A 148 0.76 -2.96 8.79
C LEU A 148 0.30 -3.29 7.37
N ASN A 149 0.69 -2.48 6.41
CA ASN A 149 0.45 -2.77 5.00
C ASN A 149 1.52 -3.73 4.48
N ALA A 150 1.10 -4.90 4.00
CA ALA A 150 1.97 -5.87 3.32
C ALA A 150 2.20 -5.52 1.85
N TRP A 151 1.38 -4.63 1.28
CA TRP A 151 1.51 -4.27 -0.13
C TRP A 151 2.77 -3.45 -0.38
N ASN A 152 3.50 -3.85 -1.42
CA ASN A 152 4.64 -3.12 -1.96
C ASN A 152 4.34 -2.74 -3.41
N GLU A 153 4.42 -1.45 -3.76
CA GLU A 153 4.14 -1.00 -5.13
C GLU A 153 5.15 -1.62 -6.11
N PRO A 154 4.71 -2.39 -7.12
CA PRO A 154 5.64 -3.06 -8.03
C PRO A 154 6.48 -2.07 -8.85
N ALA A 155 7.78 -2.33 -8.99
CA ALA A 155 8.73 -1.41 -9.63
C ALA A 155 8.38 -1.02 -11.08
N TYR A 156 7.63 -1.85 -11.82
CA TYR A 156 7.25 -1.49 -13.20
C TYR A 156 6.23 -0.32 -13.25
N ARG A 157 5.56 0.03 -12.13
CA ARG A 157 4.62 1.16 -12.05
C ARG A 157 5.32 2.50 -12.23
N ASP A 158 6.61 2.57 -11.93
CA ASP A 158 7.44 3.75 -12.14
C ASP A 158 7.90 3.90 -13.60
N LEU A 159 7.61 2.92 -14.47
CA LEU A 159 7.94 3.00 -15.88
C LEU A 159 6.98 3.97 -16.58
N ALA A 160 7.50 5.13 -16.99
CA ALA A 160 6.78 6.04 -17.87
C ALA A 160 6.66 5.44 -19.27
N VAL A 161 5.55 4.75 -19.55
CA VAL A 161 5.24 4.20 -20.87
C VAL A 161 4.24 5.12 -21.57
N ALA A 162 4.67 5.79 -22.64
CA ALA A 162 3.83 6.67 -23.45
C ALA A 162 2.93 5.88 -24.42
N ASP A 163 3.45 4.80 -25.00
CA ASP A 163 2.75 3.89 -25.91
C ASP A 163 3.04 2.44 -25.54
N ALA A 164 2.01 1.68 -25.19
CA ALA A 164 2.16 0.27 -24.79
C ALA A 164 2.10 -0.67 -25.99
N ASP A 165 3.22 -1.31 -26.32
CA ASP A 165 3.28 -2.40 -27.31
C ASP A 165 3.02 -3.77 -26.62
N THR A 166 1.88 -4.39 -26.92
CA THR A 166 1.52 -5.72 -26.38
C THR A 166 1.85 -6.86 -27.32
N THR A 167 2.46 -6.60 -28.48
CA THR A 167 2.64 -7.60 -29.57
C THR A 167 3.38 -8.85 -29.09
N MET A 168 4.43 -8.69 -28.28
CA MET A 168 5.17 -9.83 -27.73
C MET A 168 4.32 -10.66 -26.77
N PHE A 169 3.53 -10.01 -25.92
CA PHE A 169 2.63 -10.70 -24.99
C PHE A 169 1.52 -11.44 -25.74
N ASP A 170 0.98 -10.83 -26.79
CA ASP A 170 -0.05 -11.43 -27.63
C ASP A 170 0.45 -12.69 -28.34
N ARG A 171 1.63 -12.63 -28.96
CA ARG A 171 2.28 -13.80 -29.55
C ARG A 171 2.59 -14.89 -28.53
N PHE A 172 2.94 -14.51 -27.31
CA PHE A 172 3.17 -15.46 -26.23
C PHE A 172 1.87 -16.18 -25.83
N LEU A 173 0.75 -15.46 -25.71
CA LEU A 173 -0.55 -16.05 -25.42
C LEU A 173 -1.05 -16.95 -26.57
N GLU A 174 -0.83 -16.57 -27.83
CA GLU A 174 -1.10 -17.40 -29.01
C GLU A 174 -0.38 -18.75 -28.98
N ARG A 175 0.84 -18.77 -28.45
CA ARG A 175 1.61 -20.01 -28.27
C ARG A 175 1.05 -20.91 -27.16
N ILE A 176 0.54 -20.32 -26.08
CA ILE A 176 0.06 -21.08 -24.91
C ILE A 176 -1.37 -21.59 -25.13
N PHE A 177 -2.24 -20.73 -25.69
CA PHE A 177 -3.66 -20.97 -25.82
C PHE A 177 -4.07 -20.99 -27.29
N GLY A 178 -4.58 -22.13 -27.75
CA GLY A 178 -5.07 -22.28 -29.13
C GLY A 178 -6.31 -21.43 -29.42
N HIS A 179 -7.22 -21.31 -28.45
CA HIS A 179 -8.47 -20.58 -28.61
C HIS A 179 -8.32 -19.10 -28.24
N GLU A 180 -8.85 -18.22 -29.10
CA GLU A 180 -8.84 -16.77 -28.86
C GLU A 180 -9.62 -16.37 -27.61
N ALA A 181 -10.73 -17.05 -27.32
CA ALA A 181 -11.54 -16.82 -26.13
C ALA A 181 -10.71 -16.96 -24.85
N ASP A 182 -9.88 -18.01 -24.74
CA ASP A 182 -9.03 -18.25 -23.57
C ASP A 182 -7.98 -17.15 -23.41
N ARG A 183 -7.36 -16.72 -24.53
CA ARG A 183 -6.38 -15.61 -24.54
C ARG A 183 -7.00 -14.34 -24.02
N ARG A 184 -8.22 -14.03 -24.48
CA ARG A 184 -8.97 -12.86 -24.03
C ARG A 184 -9.30 -12.93 -22.55
N VAL A 185 -9.79 -14.07 -22.06
CA VAL A 185 -10.12 -14.26 -20.64
C VAL A 185 -8.88 -14.04 -19.75
N VAL A 186 -7.72 -14.58 -20.14
CA VAL A 186 -6.47 -14.36 -19.42
C VAL A 186 -6.06 -12.89 -19.43
N LYS A 187 -6.12 -12.25 -20.61
CA LYS A 187 -5.76 -10.83 -20.73
C LYS A 187 -6.69 -9.93 -19.91
N ASP A 188 -7.99 -10.16 -19.97
CA ASP A 188 -8.99 -9.39 -19.23
C ASP A 188 -8.81 -9.60 -17.72
N TRP A 189 -8.56 -10.84 -17.27
CA TRP A 189 -8.28 -11.15 -15.86
C TRP A 189 -7.04 -10.41 -15.35
N VAL A 190 -5.92 -10.47 -16.08
CA VAL A 190 -4.69 -9.76 -15.70
C VAL A 190 -4.91 -8.25 -15.71
N SER A 191 -5.48 -7.72 -16.79
CA SER A 191 -5.70 -6.28 -16.96
C SER A 191 -6.60 -5.71 -15.86
N TRP A 192 -7.71 -6.39 -15.57
CA TRP A 192 -8.61 -5.98 -14.51
C TRP A 192 -7.94 -6.05 -13.14
N GLY A 193 -7.20 -7.12 -12.86
CA GLY A 193 -6.50 -7.30 -11.59
C GLY A 193 -5.45 -6.21 -11.32
N LEU A 194 -4.77 -5.73 -12.36
CA LEU A 194 -3.82 -4.62 -12.27
C LEU A 194 -4.50 -3.25 -12.22
N GLN A 195 -5.66 -3.07 -12.86
CA GLN A 195 -6.39 -1.80 -12.80
C GLN A 195 -7.15 -1.63 -11.47
N ASN A 196 -7.54 -2.73 -10.84
CA ASN A 196 -8.37 -2.76 -9.63
C ASN A 196 -7.65 -3.52 -8.51
N GLU A 197 -6.40 -3.15 -8.21
CA GLU A 197 -5.57 -3.85 -7.22
C GLU A 197 -6.14 -3.77 -5.80
N ALA A 198 -6.96 -2.77 -5.48
CA ALA A 198 -7.69 -2.70 -4.22
C ALA A 198 -8.72 -3.84 -4.06
N GLU A 199 -9.20 -4.40 -5.17
CA GLU A 199 -10.27 -5.39 -5.18
C GLU A 199 -9.72 -6.81 -5.32
N LYS A 200 -10.36 -7.76 -4.63
CA LYS A 200 -10.08 -9.18 -4.81
C LYS A 200 -10.81 -9.69 -6.06
N LEU A 201 -10.08 -10.41 -6.89
CA LEU A 201 -10.68 -11.14 -8.01
C LEU A 201 -11.62 -12.22 -7.47
N ALA A 202 -12.85 -12.27 -7.98
CA ALA A 202 -13.86 -13.22 -7.54
C ALA A 202 -13.59 -14.67 -8.00
N TRP A 203 -12.65 -14.87 -8.93
CA TRP A 203 -12.34 -16.16 -9.52
C TRP A 203 -10.86 -16.23 -9.93
N ALA A 204 -10.35 -17.45 -10.08
CA ALA A 204 -8.94 -17.73 -10.38
C ALA A 204 -8.76 -18.45 -11.72
N LEU A 205 -7.61 -18.26 -12.34
CA LEU A 205 -7.23 -18.96 -13.56
C LEU A 205 -6.69 -20.36 -13.22
N PHE A 206 -7.24 -21.38 -13.87
CA PHE A 206 -6.78 -22.76 -13.76
C PHE A 206 -6.23 -23.22 -15.11
N PHE A 207 -4.91 -23.44 -15.17
CA PHE A 207 -4.26 -23.87 -16.40
C PHE A 207 -3.97 -25.37 -16.38
N TYR A 208 -4.49 -26.09 -17.37
CA TYR A 208 -4.26 -27.53 -17.54
C TYR A 208 -3.67 -27.83 -18.91
N SER A 209 -2.63 -28.66 -18.96
CA SER A 209 -2.17 -29.24 -20.24
C SER A 209 -1.66 -30.65 -20.04
N ARG A 210 -1.87 -31.50 -21.05
CA ARG A 210 -1.38 -32.88 -21.07
C ARG A 210 0.14 -32.96 -21.23
N TYR A 211 0.73 -32.00 -21.94
CA TYR A 211 2.16 -31.96 -22.22
C TYR A 211 2.88 -30.95 -21.31
N LYS A 212 4.13 -31.25 -20.97
CA LYS A 212 5.05 -30.32 -20.31
C LYS A 212 5.59 -29.31 -21.33
N GLY A 213 6.12 -28.18 -20.85
CA GLY A 213 6.77 -27.18 -21.72
C GLY A 213 5.81 -26.27 -22.50
N THR A 214 4.54 -26.18 -22.10
CA THR A 214 3.54 -25.32 -22.76
C THR A 214 3.62 -23.84 -22.41
N GLY A 215 4.58 -23.42 -21.58
CA GLY A 215 4.78 -22.00 -21.20
C GLY A 215 3.97 -21.52 -19.98
N LYS A 216 3.20 -22.40 -19.32
CA LYS A 216 2.41 -22.05 -18.12
C LYS A 216 3.25 -21.45 -16.99
N CYS A 217 4.36 -22.08 -16.64
CA CYS A 217 5.26 -21.57 -15.59
C CYS A 217 5.81 -20.19 -15.97
N THR A 218 6.19 -19.99 -17.23
CA THR A 218 6.64 -18.69 -17.74
C THR A 218 5.55 -17.62 -17.64
N LEU A 219 4.30 -17.97 -17.95
CA LEU A 219 3.15 -17.08 -17.76
C LEU A 219 2.94 -16.74 -16.28
N CYS A 220 3.01 -17.73 -15.38
CA CYS A 220 2.93 -17.48 -13.94
C CYS A 220 4.04 -16.54 -13.48
N THR A 221 5.29 -16.76 -13.88
CA THR A 221 6.41 -15.87 -13.55
C THR A 221 6.18 -14.44 -14.05
N LEU A 222 5.66 -14.27 -15.27
CA LEU A 222 5.34 -12.96 -15.81
C LEU A 222 4.24 -12.26 -15.00
N ILE A 223 3.17 -12.97 -14.65
CA ILE A 223 2.09 -12.43 -13.82
C ILE A 223 2.60 -12.09 -12.41
N THR A 224 3.44 -12.93 -11.81
CA THR A 224 4.11 -12.64 -10.53
C THR A 224 4.91 -11.34 -10.59
N LYS A 225 5.66 -11.10 -11.65
CA LYS A 225 6.39 -9.84 -11.84
C LYS A 225 5.45 -8.64 -11.99
N LEU A 226 4.30 -8.81 -12.63
CA LEU A 226 3.27 -7.76 -12.78
C LEU A 226 2.50 -7.45 -11.49
N PHE A 227 2.34 -8.40 -10.57
CA PHE A 227 1.76 -8.13 -9.25
C PHE A 227 2.82 -7.77 -8.20
N GLY A 228 4.10 -7.89 -8.54
CA GLY A 228 5.23 -7.74 -7.63
C GLY A 228 5.58 -9.06 -6.95
N GLU A 229 6.86 -9.41 -6.98
CA GLU A 229 7.37 -10.63 -6.33
C GLU A 229 7.15 -10.60 -4.82
N GLU A 230 7.32 -9.42 -4.21
CA GLU A 230 7.07 -9.19 -2.77
C GLU A 230 5.60 -9.36 -2.37
N ASN A 231 4.66 -9.22 -3.32
CA ASN A 231 3.22 -9.37 -3.07
C ASN A 231 2.68 -10.74 -3.48
N SER A 232 3.56 -11.63 -3.93
CA SER A 232 3.19 -12.89 -4.54
C SER A 232 3.77 -14.06 -3.77
N ILE A 233 2.98 -15.13 -3.63
CA ILE A 233 3.45 -16.38 -3.02
C ILE A 233 3.25 -17.53 -3.99
N THR A 234 4.32 -18.29 -4.22
CA THR A 234 4.27 -19.55 -4.98
C THR A 234 4.30 -20.73 -4.02
N GLN A 235 3.43 -21.70 -4.23
CA GLN A 235 3.36 -22.89 -3.41
C GLN A 235 3.10 -24.14 -4.26
N ASN A 236 3.52 -25.28 -3.71
CA ASN A 236 3.21 -26.59 -4.26
C ASN A 236 2.05 -27.16 -3.44
N SER A 237 0.91 -27.42 -4.10
CA SER A 237 -0.37 -27.93 -3.55
C SER A 237 -1.34 -26.94 -2.87
N VAL A 238 -2.65 -27.16 -3.12
CA VAL A 238 -3.81 -26.47 -2.51
C VAL A 238 -3.93 -26.74 -1.01
N ALA A 239 -3.41 -27.86 -0.52
CA ALA A 239 -3.60 -28.27 0.88
C ALA A 239 -3.08 -27.22 1.89
N LYS A 240 -2.11 -26.41 1.48
CA LYS A 240 -1.56 -25.29 2.26
C LYS A 240 -2.50 -24.09 2.34
N LEU A 241 -3.42 -23.91 1.38
CA LEU A 241 -4.45 -22.85 1.38
C LEU A 241 -5.49 -23.05 2.49
N THR A 242 -5.89 -24.30 2.70
CA THR A 242 -6.91 -24.70 3.68
C THR A 242 -6.32 -25.02 5.07
N GLY A 243 -4.99 -24.91 5.21
CA GLY A 243 -4.30 -25.22 6.46
C GLY A 243 -4.49 -24.12 7.52
N LYS A 244 -4.25 -24.47 8.79
CA LYS A 244 -4.31 -23.54 9.94
C LYS A 244 -3.27 -22.41 9.88
N PHE A 245 -2.25 -22.52 9.03
CA PHE A 245 -1.16 -21.56 8.87
C PHE A 245 -1.16 -20.94 7.47
N ASN A 246 -2.25 -20.25 7.11
CA ASN A 246 -2.42 -19.61 5.81
C ASN A 246 -2.20 -18.08 5.85
N LYS A 247 -1.69 -17.54 6.96
CA LYS A 247 -1.48 -16.09 7.09
C LYS A 247 -0.65 -15.47 5.95
N PRO A 248 0.48 -16.06 5.50
CA PRO A 248 1.22 -15.51 4.36
C PRO A 248 0.40 -15.46 3.06
N ILE A 249 -0.54 -16.39 2.87
CA ILE A 249 -1.43 -16.44 1.71
C ILE A 249 -2.48 -15.32 1.79
N LEU A 250 -3.03 -15.08 2.99
CA LEU A 250 -4.00 -14.01 3.22
C LEU A 250 -3.38 -12.61 3.10
N ASP A 251 -2.10 -12.51 3.41
CA ASP A 251 -1.34 -11.26 3.34
C ASP A 251 -0.73 -11.02 1.94
N SER A 252 -0.85 -11.96 0.99
CA SER A 252 -0.37 -11.82 -0.39
C SER A 252 -1.47 -11.34 -1.34
N LYS A 253 -1.10 -10.58 -2.38
CA LYS A 253 -2.03 -10.19 -3.46
C LYS A 253 -2.27 -11.31 -4.46
N LEU A 254 -1.20 -12.02 -4.83
CA LEU A 254 -1.25 -13.10 -5.81
C LEU A 254 -0.75 -14.40 -5.19
N VAL A 255 -1.49 -15.48 -5.46
CA VAL A 255 -1.13 -16.82 -5.01
C VAL A 255 -1.01 -17.72 -6.22
N VAL A 256 0.18 -18.23 -6.48
CA VAL A 256 0.45 -19.19 -7.55
C VAL A 256 0.56 -20.58 -6.92
N SER A 257 -0.31 -21.50 -7.34
CA SER A 257 -0.28 -22.88 -6.87
C SER A 257 0.17 -23.80 -8.00
N GLU A 258 1.37 -24.34 -7.88
CA GLU A 258 1.92 -25.33 -8.81
C GLU A 258 1.56 -26.75 -8.35
N GLU A 259 1.40 -27.65 -9.34
CA GLU A 259 1.12 -29.08 -9.14
C GLU A 259 -0.07 -29.38 -8.20
N LEU A 260 -1.26 -29.12 -8.72
CA LEU A 260 -2.53 -29.42 -8.05
C LEU A 260 -2.75 -30.94 -8.09
N GLN A 261 -2.25 -31.66 -7.08
CA GLN A 261 -2.64 -33.06 -6.86
C GLN A 261 -4.08 -33.09 -6.33
N LEU A 262 -5.03 -33.15 -7.26
CA LEU A 262 -6.43 -33.41 -6.95
C LEU A 262 -6.55 -34.88 -6.54
N LYS A 263 -7.16 -35.15 -5.38
CA LYS A 263 -7.45 -36.53 -4.98
C LYS A 263 -8.33 -37.18 -6.07
N PRO A 264 -8.04 -38.43 -6.47
CA PRO A 264 -8.78 -39.14 -7.53
C PRO A 264 -10.30 -39.22 -7.29
N ASP A 265 -10.77 -39.14 -6.04
CA ASP A 265 -12.19 -39.25 -5.68
C ASP A 265 -13.01 -37.94 -5.80
N SER A 266 -12.48 -36.90 -6.43
CA SER A 266 -13.18 -35.60 -6.56
C SER A 266 -14.21 -35.52 -7.70
N GLY A 267 -14.66 -36.67 -8.24
CA GLY A 267 -15.65 -36.77 -9.33
C GLY A 267 -17.07 -36.30 -9.00
N ARG A 268 -17.36 -35.76 -7.80
CA ARG A 268 -18.71 -35.29 -7.40
C ARG A 268 -18.89 -33.78 -7.28
N TRP A 269 -17.90 -32.95 -7.64
CA TRP A 269 -18.00 -31.50 -7.46
C TRP A 269 -18.42 -30.72 -8.72
N TRP A 270 -18.73 -31.39 -9.84
CA TRP A 270 -19.16 -30.75 -11.10
C TRP A 270 -20.66 -30.46 -11.17
N THR A 271 -21.28 -30.06 -10.07
CA THR A 271 -22.56 -29.34 -10.09
C THR A 271 -22.33 -28.01 -9.41
N GLY A 272 -22.48 -26.94 -10.19
CA GLY A 272 -22.04 -25.60 -9.83
C GLY A 272 -22.53 -25.13 -8.47
N GLU A 273 -21.58 -24.88 -7.58
CA GLU A 273 -21.76 -23.96 -6.47
C GLU A 273 -20.58 -23.00 -6.47
N ARG A 274 -20.91 -21.72 -6.37
CA ARG A 274 -19.99 -20.60 -6.27
C ARG A 274 -19.07 -20.83 -5.08
N PHE A 275 -17.76 -20.91 -5.32
CA PHE A 275 -16.78 -20.67 -4.26
C PHE A 275 -16.81 -19.18 -3.93
N GLY A 276 -17.71 -18.80 -3.02
CA GLY A 276 -17.67 -17.52 -2.34
C GLY A 276 -16.49 -17.52 -1.37
N TRP A 277 -15.51 -16.66 -1.61
CA TRP A 277 -14.51 -16.31 -0.62
C TRP A 277 -14.95 -15.02 0.07
N LEU A 278 -14.93 -15.05 1.41
CA LEU A 278 -15.07 -13.88 2.29
C LEU A 278 -13.90 -12.89 2.13
#